data_AF-A0A920MRL7-F1
#
_entry.id   AF-A0A920MRL7-F1
#
_cell.length_a   1.000
_cell.length_b   1.000
_cell.length_c   1.000
_cell.angle_alpha   90.00
_cell.angle_beta   90.00
_cell.angle_gamma   90.00
#
_symmetry.space_group_name_H-M   'P 1'
#
loop_
_entity.id
_entity.type
_entity.pdbx_description
1 polymer ?
#
loop_
_entity_poly.entity_id
_entity_poly.type
_entity_poly.pdbx_seq_one_letter_code
_entity_poly.pdbx_strand_id
1 'polypeptide(L)'
;MSIFTHLIDTVKKNGAAYVVLIDPDKNDENSIQDRVLKANESGVDALFVGGSLMMDTKCVERVKLIKSFSNIPVIFFPGGVGQLNPYYDAMLFMSVISGRNPHYLIGEQVIAAPLVKDMGVETIPTGYTLY
;
A
#
# COMPACT_ATOMS: atom_id res chain seq x y z
N MET A 1 -16.86 4.70 5.28
CA MET A 1 -16.85 3.44 4.50
C MET A 1 -15.42 2.95 4.47
N SER A 2 -15.16 1.65 4.62
CA SER A 2 -13.79 1.12 4.56
C SER A 2 -13.24 1.17 3.13
N ILE A 3 -11.92 1.25 2.98
CA ILE A 3 -11.25 1.19 1.68
C ILE A 3 -11.49 -0.17 1.01
N PHE A 4 -11.53 -1.26 1.78
CA PHE A 4 -11.90 -2.57 1.25
C PHE A 4 -13.30 -2.56 0.62
N THR A 5 -14.31 -2.03 1.33
CA THR A 5 -15.68 -1.91 0.78
C THR A 5 -15.71 -1.04 -0.47
N HIS A 6 -14.97 0.08 -0.47
CA HIS A 6 -14.84 0.94 -1.64
C HIS A 6 -14.35 0.16 -2.87
N LEU A 7 -13.24 -0.59 -2.75
CA LEU A 7 -12.69 -1.38 -3.86
C LEU A 7 -13.66 -2.44 -4.37
N ILE A 8 -14.33 -3.15 -3.45
CA ILE A 8 -15.30 -4.18 -3.82
C ILE A 8 -16.51 -3.58 -4.55
N ASP A 9 -17.01 -2.43 -4.10
CA ASP A 9 -18.14 -1.77 -4.74
C ASP A 9 -17.78 -1.17 -6.10
N THR A 10 -16.56 -0.65 -6.26
CA THR A 10 -16.00 -0.26 -7.56
C THR A 10 -15.98 -1.44 -8.53
N VAL A 11 -15.49 -2.61 -8.11
CA VAL A 11 -15.49 -3.82 -8.94
C VAL A 11 -16.91 -4.24 -9.33
N LYS A 12 -17.87 -4.20 -8.39
CA LYS A 12 -19.27 -4.52 -8.70
C LYS A 12 -19.90 -3.55 -9.70
N LYS A 13 -19.58 -2.26 -9.59
CA LYS A 13 -20.17 -1.20 -10.42
C LYS A 13 -19.53 -1.09 -11.80
N ASN A 14 -18.20 -1.17 -11.85
CA ASN A 14 -17.41 -0.87 -13.05
C ASN A 14 -16.82 -2.13 -13.70
N GLY A 15 -16.97 -3.31 -13.08
CA GLY A 15 -16.39 -4.59 -13.54
C GLY A 15 -14.95 -4.83 -13.10
N ALA A 16 -14.21 -3.78 -12.75
CA ALA A 16 -12.85 -3.84 -12.23
C ALA A 16 -12.52 -2.58 -11.41
N ALA A 17 -11.47 -2.66 -10.59
CA ALA A 17 -10.82 -1.50 -9.97
C ALA A 17 -9.45 -1.30 -10.61
N TYR A 18 -9.13 -0.05 -10.96
CA TYR A 18 -7.84 0.33 -11.51
C TYR A 18 -6.92 0.82 -10.39
N VAL A 19 -5.88 0.04 -10.09
CA VAL A 19 -4.92 0.32 -9.02
C VAL A 19 -3.53 0.53 -9.60
N VAL A 20 -2.88 1.64 -9.24
CA VAL A 20 -1.51 1.95 -9.68
C VAL A 20 -0.52 1.68 -8.56
N LEU A 21 0.52 0.90 -8.84
CA LEU A 21 1.65 0.71 -7.94
C LEU A 21 2.71 1.80 -8.16
N ILE A 22 2.98 2.58 -7.13
CA ILE A 22 4.09 3.53 -7.06
C ILE A 22 5.20 2.88 -6.24
N ASP A 23 6.33 2.62 -6.90
CA ASP A 23 7.59 2.25 -6.24
C ASP A 23 8.37 3.55 -5.90
N PRO A 24 8.38 3.97 -4.63
CA PRO A 24 9.03 5.21 -4.19
C PRO A 24 10.57 5.15 -4.20
N ASP A 25 11.22 3.99 -4.39
CA ASP A 25 12.69 3.90 -4.45
C ASP A 25 13.24 4.26 -5.83
N LYS A 26 12.41 4.19 -6.87
CA LYS A 26 12.90 4.25 -8.24
C LYS A 26 13.14 5.66 -8.80
N ASN A 27 12.90 6.76 -8.07
CA ASN A 27 12.80 8.07 -8.75
C ASN A 27 13.15 9.32 -7.95
N ASP A 28 13.49 10.39 -8.68
CA ASP A 28 13.64 11.78 -8.24
C ASP A 28 12.31 12.35 -7.69
N GLU A 29 12.36 13.20 -6.67
CA GLU A 29 11.18 13.68 -5.92
C GLU A 29 10.15 14.38 -6.82
N ASN A 30 10.61 15.17 -7.80
CA ASN A 30 9.76 15.84 -8.79
C ASN A 30 8.91 14.85 -9.60
N SER A 31 9.43 13.64 -9.83
CA SER A 31 8.71 12.63 -10.62
C SER A 31 7.62 11.90 -9.84
N ILE A 32 7.69 11.88 -8.49
CA ILE A 32 6.66 11.24 -7.66
C ILE A 32 5.40 12.09 -7.66
N GLN A 33 5.54 13.41 -7.47
CA GLN A 33 4.42 14.34 -7.52
C GLN A 33 3.67 14.24 -8.85
N ASP A 34 4.37 14.32 -9.98
CA ASP A 34 3.77 14.23 -11.31
C ASP A 34 2.98 12.93 -11.53
N ARG A 35 3.47 11.81 -10.98
CA ARG A 35 2.77 10.52 -11.07
C ARG A 35 1.48 10.50 -10.27
N VAL A 36 1.51 11.06 -9.06
CA VAL A 36 0.32 11.14 -8.20
C VAL A 36 -0.73 12.05 -8.82
N LEU A 37 -0.31 13.21 -9.34
CA LEU A 37 -1.23 14.14 -10.02
C LEU A 37 -1.86 13.50 -11.27
N LYS A 38 -1.06 12.80 -12.10
CA LYS A 38 -1.60 12.05 -13.23
C LYS A 38 -2.56 10.95 -12.80
N ALA A 39 -2.26 10.23 -11.72
CA ALA A 39 -3.15 9.19 -11.19
C ALA A 39 -4.50 9.78 -10.75
N ASN A 40 -4.50 10.93 -10.08
CA ASN A 40 -5.73 11.65 -9.69
C ASN A 40 -6.65 11.94 -10.89
N GLU A 41 -6.08 12.20 -12.06
CA GLU A 41 -6.81 12.57 -13.28
C GLU A 41 -7.14 11.36 -14.19
N SER A 42 -6.59 10.18 -13.89
CA SER A 42 -6.66 9.00 -14.78
C SER A 42 -7.74 7.97 -14.41
N GLY A 43 -8.64 8.31 -13.49
CA GLY A 43 -9.67 7.38 -13.01
C GLY A 43 -9.10 6.20 -12.22
N VAL A 44 -7.98 6.40 -11.51
CA VAL A 44 -7.38 5.42 -10.62
C VAL A 44 -8.19 5.34 -9.33
N ASP A 45 -8.53 4.13 -8.89
CA ASP A 45 -9.37 3.88 -7.71
C ASP A 45 -8.55 3.74 -6.42
N ALA A 46 -7.29 3.34 -6.51
CA ALA A 46 -6.35 3.30 -5.38
C ALA A 46 -4.89 3.39 -5.85
N LEU A 47 -4.03 3.90 -4.97
CA LEU A 47 -2.59 3.81 -5.11
C LEU A 47 -2.05 2.73 -4.19
N PHE A 48 -1.32 1.77 -4.75
CA PHE A 48 -0.43 0.93 -3.96
C PHE A 48 0.91 1.64 -3.85
N VAL A 49 1.47 1.69 -2.64
CA VAL A 49 2.78 2.28 -2.40
C VAL A 49 3.65 1.26 -1.68
N GLY A 50 4.75 0.89 -2.32
CA GLY A 50 5.70 -0.07 -1.78
C GLY A 50 6.63 -0.64 -2.83
N GLY A 51 7.59 -1.44 -2.36
CA GLY A 51 8.68 -1.97 -3.17
C GLY A 51 9.65 -2.79 -2.31
N SER A 52 10.62 -3.42 -2.97
CA SER A 52 11.50 -4.42 -2.34
C SER A 52 12.60 -3.83 -1.43
N LEU A 53 12.95 -2.55 -1.55
CA LEU A 53 14.16 -1.98 -0.93
C LEU A 53 13.94 -0.65 -0.21
N MET A 54 12.72 -0.41 0.31
CA MET A 54 12.39 0.81 1.07
C MET A 54 13.01 0.81 2.47
N MET A 55 14.34 0.82 2.54
CA MET A 55 15.12 0.78 3.78
C MET A 55 15.94 2.04 3.98
N ASP A 56 15.48 3.17 3.42
CA ASP A 56 16.08 4.49 3.65
C ASP A 56 15.24 5.34 4.62
N THR A 57 15.87 6.35 5.22
CA THR A 57 15.22 7.29 6.14
C THR A 57 14.22 8.22 5.45
N LYS A 58 14.14 8.19 4.11
CA LYS A 58 13.27 9.05 3.31
C LYS A 58 11.94 8.38 2.95
N CYS A 59 11.81 7.06 3.15
CA CYS A 59 10.57 6.30 2.92
C CYS A 59 9.33 7.03 3.48
N VAL A 60 9.38 7.42 4.74
CA VAL A 60 8.27 8.09 5.44
C VAL A 60 7.92 9.42 4.78
N GLU A 61 8.93 10.24 4.44
CA GLU A 61 8.70 11.53 3.78
C GLU A 61 8.17 11.38 2.37
N ARG A 62 8.59 10.34 1.61
CA ARG A 62 8.04 10.05 0.28
C ARG A 62 6.57 9.65 0.35
N VAL A 63 6.19 8.80 1.31
CA VAL A 63 4.79 8.39 1.49
C VAL A 63 3.94 9.60 1.92
N LYS A 64 4.46 10.41 2.84
CA LYS A 64 3.81 11.67 3.24
C LYS A 64 3.61 12.62 2.07
N LEU A 65 4.60 12.75 1.19
CA LEU A 65 4.50 13.55 -0.04
C LEU A 65 3.42 12.99 -0.98
N ILE A 66 3.43 11.69 -1.25
CA ILE A 66 2.40 11.01 -2.05
C ILE A 66 1.01 11.30 -1.47
N LYS A 67 0.86 11.11 -0.16
CA LYS A 67 -0.41 11.34 0.53
C LYS A 67 -0.88 12.79 0.44
N SER A 68 0.03 13.76 0.50
CA SER A 68 -0.28 15.19 0.41
C SER A 68 -0.83 15.62 -0.95
N PHE A 69 -0.46 14.93 -2.03
CA PHE A 69 -0.94 15.22 -3.39
C PHE A 69 -2.06 14.29 -3.85
N SER A 70 -2.32 13.19 -3.14
CA SER A 70 -3.29 12.20 -3.57
C SER A 70 -4.70 12.49 -3.05
N ASN A 71 -5.66 12.53 -3.96
CA ASN A 71 -7.09 12.52 -3.62
C ASN A 71 -7.68 11.09 -3.69
N ILE A 72 -6.82 10.10 -3.91
CA ILE A 72 -7.13 8.68 -4.07
C ILE A 72 -6.62 7.93 -2.82
N PRO A 73 -7.26 6.83 -2.38
CA PRO A 73 -6.74 6.01 -1.29
C PRO A 73 -5.30 5.55 -1.52
N VAL A 74 -4.42 5.80 -0.54
CA VAL A 74 -3.02 5.39 -0.54
C VAL A 74 -2.88 4.16 0.36
N ILE A 75 -2.65 3.01 -0.26
CA ILE A 75 -2.63 1.71 0.39
C ILE A 75 -1.19 1.18 0.42
N PHE A 76 -0.74 0.78 1.59
CA PHE A 76 0.58 0.19 1.76
C PHE A 76 0.64 -1.20 1.11
N PHE A 77 1.59 -1.38 0.19
CA PHE A 77 1.96 -2.66 -0.41
C PHE A 77 3.27 -3.15 0.23
N PRO A 78 3.23 -3.99 1.26
CA PRO A 78 4.40 -4.24 2.11
C PRO A 78 5.47 -5.09 1.44
N GLY A 79 6.72 -4.61 1.48
CA GLY A 79 7.92 -5.44 1.37
C GLY A 79 8.41 -5.97 2.72
N GLY A 80 7.97 -5.36 3.83
CA GLY A 80 8.23 -5.79 5.21
C GLY A 80 7.71 -4.77 6.23
N VAL A 81 7.55 -5.18 7.49
CA VAL A 81 6.99 -4.36 8.57
C VAL A 81 7.75 -3.05 8.84
N GLY A 82 9.07 -3.02 8.57
CA GLY A 82 9.89 -1.82 8.76
C GLY A 82 9.51 -0.62 7.88
N GLN A 83 8.69 -0.84 6.86
CA GLN A 83 8.21 0.22 5.96
C GLN A 83 6.87 0.83 6.45
N LEU A 84 6.22 0.22 7.45
CA LEU A 84 4.94 0.68 7.99
C LEU A 84 5.08 2.05 8.68
N ASN A 85 4.17 2.96 8.35
CA ASN A 85 4.12 4.31 8.90
C ASN A 85 2.66 4.85 8.86
N PRO A 86 2.33 5.95 9.55
CA PRO A 86 0.94 6.40 9.71
C PRO A 86 0.36 7.18 8.52
N TYR A 87 1.09 7.33 7.41
CA TYR A 87 0.63 8.13 6.26
C TYR A 87 -0.17 7.32 5.22
N TYR A 88 -0.41 6.04 5.48
CA TYR A 88 -1.27 5.19 4.65
C TYR A 88 -2.73 5.23 5.12
N ASP A 89 -3.68 5.16 4.19
CA ASP A 89 -5.10 5.02 4.50
C ASP A 89 -5.45 3.58 4.90
N ALA A 90 -4.79 2.61 4.27
CA ALA A 90 -4.95 1.18 4.52
C ALA A 90 -3.64 0.44 4.24
N MET A 91 -3.58 -0.83 4.61
CA MET A 91 -2.49 -1.72 4.23
C MET A 91 -3.00 -3.06 3.72
N LEU A 92 -2.30 -3.64 2.76
CA LEU A 92 -2.45 -5.05 2.44
C LEU A 92 -1.78 -5.87 3.54
N PHE A 93 -2.57 -6.54 4.37
CA PHE A 93 -2.07 -7.42 5.41
C PHE A 93 -1.80 -8.79 4.80
N MET A 94 -0.66 -8.88 4.12
CA MET A 94 -0.35 -9.99 3.20
C MET A 94 0.05 -11.27 3.94
N SER A 95 -0.29 -12.43 3.37
CA SER A 95 0.29 -13.73 3.71
C SER A 95 0.75 -14.42 2.43
N VAL A 96 2.04 -14.80 2.35
CA VAL A 96 2.64 -15.35 1.11
C VAL A 96 2.31 -16.83 0.98
N ILE A 97 1.09 -17.14 0.56
CA ILE A 97 0.51 -18.49 0.55
C ILE A 97 1.12 -19.44 -0.49
N SER A 98 1.78 -18.92 -1.52
CA SER A 98 2.57 -19.77 -2.45
C SER A 98 3.90 -20.22 -1.84
N GLY A 99 4.37 -19.55 -0.79
CA GLY A 99 5.62 -19.86 -0.11
C GLY A 99 5.50 -20.93 0.97
N ARG A 100 6.63 -21.25 1.59
CA ARG A 100 6.75 -22.15 2.76
C ARG A 100 7.55 -21.53 3.91
N ASN A 101 7.95 -20.26 3.78
CA ASN A 101 8.68 -19.56 4.84
C ASN A 101 7.67 -19.03 5.88
N PRO A 102 7.68 -19.55 7.13
CA PRO A 102 6.73 -19.13 8.17
C PRO A 102 6.85 -17.64 8.52
N HIS A 103 8.01 -17.03 8.28
CA HIS A 103 8.20 -15.59 8.47
C HIS A 103 7.20 -14.77 7.65
N TYR A 104 6.96 -15.14 6.39
CA TYR A 104 6.02 -14.43 5.51
C TYR A 104 4.58 -14.97 5.55
N LEU A 105 4.35 -16.10 6.23
CA LEU A 105 3.01 -16.68 6.43
C LEU A 105 2.33 -16.14 7.70
N ILE A 106 3.10 -15.94 8.78
CA ILE A 106 2.59 -15.47 10.08
C ILE A 106 3.57 -14.57 10.85
N GLY A 107 4.89 -14.67 10.63
CA GLY A 107 5.89 -13.91 11.40
C GLY A 107 5.75 -12.40 11.26
N GLU A 108 5.74 -11.88 10.05
CA GLU A 108 5.58 -10.44 9.75
C GLU A 108 4.25 -9.90 10.33
N GLN A 109 3.19 -10.70 10.25
CA GLN A 109 1.86 -10.35 10.75
C GLN A 109 1.86 -10.19 12.28
N VAL A 110 2.54 -11.10 12.99
CA VAL A 110 2.68 -11.03 14.45
C VAL A 110 3.46 -9.78 14.87
N ILE A 111 4.54 -9.45 14.14
CA ILE A 111 5.35 -8.25 14.43
C ILE A 111 4.55 -6.97 14.13
N ALA A 112 3.80 -6.95 13.02
CA ALA A 112 3.04 -5.77 12.58
C ALA A 112 1.77 -5.51 13.42
N ALA A 113 1.12 -6.55 13.96
CA ALA A 113 -0.17 -6.44 14.67
C ALA A 113 -0.24 -5.32 15.75
N PRO A 114 0.72 -5.20 16.70
CA PRO A 114 0.67 -4.12 17.69
C PRO A 114 0.84 -2.73 17.05
N LEU A 115 1.71 -2.59 16.04
CA LEU A 115 1.95 -1.33 15.34
C LEU A 115 0.71 -0.88 14.57
N VAL A 116 0.07 -1.81 13.86
CA VAL A 116 -1.18 -1.59 13.14
C VAL A 116 -2.28 -1.10 14.09
N LYS A 117 -2.42 -1.75 15.25
CA LYS A 117 -3.41 -1.38 16.25
C LYS A 117 -3.17 0.02 16.80
N ASP A 118 -1.93 0.38 17.08
CA ASP A 118 -1.54 1.69 17.60
C ASP A 118 -1.78 2.81 16.56
N MET A 119 -1.44 2.56 15.30
CA MET A 119 -1.65 3.51 14.20
C MET A 119 -3.11 3.63 13.76
N GLY A 120 -3.95 2.63 14.04
CA GLY A 120 -5.35 2.60 13.60
C GLY A 120 -5.52 2.45 12.08
N VAL A 121 -4.50 1.94 11.39
CA VAL A 121 -4.54 1.75 9.92
C VAL A 121 -5.49 0.62 9.56
N GLU A 122 -6.31 0.82 8.52
CA GLU A 122 -7.20 -0.23 8.01
C GLU A 122 -6.37 -1.40 7.46
N THR A 123 -6.64 -2.63 7.89
CA THR A 123 -5.99 -3.82 7.35
C THR A 123 -6.90 -4.54 6.37
N ILE A 124 -6.34 -4.86 5.19
CA ILE A 124 -7.00 -5.65 4.14
C ILE A 124 -6.31 -7.02 4.07
N PRO A 125 -6.92 -8.10 4.62
CA PRO A 125 -6.33 -9.44 4.58
C PRO A 125 -6.10 -9.89 3.14
N THR A 126 -4.85 -10.19 2.78
CA THR A 126 -4.48 -10.44 1.38
C THR A 126 -3.66 -11.72 1.24
N GLY A 127 -4.15 -12.70 0.48
CA GLY A 127 -3.36 -13.86 0.07
C GLY A 127 -2.42 -13.48 -1.08
N TYR A 128 -1.10 -13.49 -0.85
CA TYR A 128 -0.10 -13.16 -1.85
C TYR A 128 0.49 -14.42 -2.47
N THR A 129 0.44 -14.50 -3.80
CA THR A 129 0.85 -15.68 -4.56
C THR A 129 1.82 -15.25 -5.65
N LEU A 130 3.03 -15.80 -5.60
CA LEU A 130 4.04 -15.71 -6.64
C LEU A 130 4.12 -17.05 -7.38
N TYR A 131 4.18 -17.00 -8.71
CA TYR A 131 4.31 -18.14 -9.62
C TYR A 131 5.66 -18.09 -10.34
#